data_AF-A0AA87F628-F1
#
_entry.id   AF-A0AA87F628-F1
#
_cell.length_a   1.000
_cell.length_b   1.000
_cell.length_c   1.000
_cell.angle_alpha   90.00
_cell.angle_beta   90.00
_cell.angle_gamma   90.00
#
_symmetry.space_group_name_H-M   'P 1'
#
loop_
_entity.id
_entity.type
_entity.pdbx_description
1 polymer ?
#
loop_
_entity_poly.entity_id
_entity_poly.type
_entity_poly.pdbx_seq_one_letter_code
_entity_poly.pdbx_strand_id
1 'polypeptide(L)'
;MFYIIEQQNKNLQITKIISDYLKNRYPRIAFKILQSFKAPPTHQSNTYFIINEDICLNEQELEVAKNIRKNDRFGHIILISKNINYLQLFRSHINFLEIIDCNNNLKEEIYNCIDFLNKNIS
;
A
#
# COMPACT_ATOMS: atom_id res chain seq x y z
N MET A 1 -4.93 11.35 -1.92
CA MET A 1 -3.82 11.08 -2.88
C MET A 1 -3.40 9.63 -2.75
N PHE A 2 -2.93 8.99 -3.82
CA PHE A 2 -2.35 7.64 -3.76
C PHE A 2 -0.82 7.70 -3.69
N TYR A 3 -0.23 6.90 -2.81
CA TYR A 3 1.21 6.74 -2.68
C TYR A 3 1.57 5.28 -2.90
N ILE A 4 2.48 5.02 -3.84
CA ILE A 4 3.03 3.70 -4.13
C ILE A 4 4.45 3.70 -3.56
N ILE A 5 4.68 2.91 -2.52
CA ILE A 5 5.90 2.91 -1.72
C ILE A 5 6.62 1.57 -1.94
N GLU A 6 7.78 1.61 -2.59
CA GLU A 6 8.60 0.45 -2.88
C GLU A 6 9.61 0.24 -1.73
N GLN A 7 9.41 -0.77 -0.90
CA GLN A 7 10.35 -1.12 0.18
C GLN A 7 11.39 -2.11 -0.34
N GLN A 8 12.60 -1.60 -0.61
CA GLN A 8 13.76 -2.34 -1.12
C GLN A 8 13.51 -2.98 -2.50
N ASN A 9 14.58 -3.21 -3.28
CA ASN A 9 14.57 -3.78 -4.65
C ASN A 9 13.40 -3.33 -5.55
N LYS A 10 13.62 -2.32 -6.42
CA LYS A 10 12.62 -1.75 -7.35
C LYS A 10 11.69 -2.82 -7.94
N ASN A 11 10.50 -2.98 -7.36
CA ASN A 11 9.53 -3.91 -7.90
C ASN A 11 8.70 -3.23 -8.98
N LEU A 12 9.35 -3.09 -10.15
CA LEU A 12 8.79 -2.41 -11.31
C LEU A 12 7.49 -3.03 -11.80
N GLN A 13 7.22 -4.31 -11.50
CA GLN A 13 6.01 -4.98 -11.97
C GLN A 13 4.77 -4.56 -11.18
N ILE A 14 4.81 -4.64 -9.85
CA ILE A 14 3.66 -4.26 -9.00
C ILE A 14 3.34 -2.78 -9.15
N THR A 15 4.37 -1.94 -9.10
CA THR A 15 4.23 -0.49 -9.32
C THR A 15 3.60 -0.19 -10.68
N LYS A 16 3.99 -0.93 -11.72
CA LYS A 16 3.38 -0.80 -13.06
C LYS A 16 1.92 -1.24 -13.08
N ILE A 17 1.56 -2.35 -12.44
CA ILE A 17 0.16 -2.82 -12.34
C ILE A 17 -0.73 -1.73 -11.72
N ILE A 18 -0.31 -1.17 -10.59
CA ILE A 18 -1.07 -0.13 -9.88
C ILE A 18 -1.15 1.14 -10.72
N SER A 19 -0.02 1.63 -11.22
CA SER A 19 0.04 2.90 -11.95
C SER A 19 -0.66 2.85 -13.30
N ASP A 20 -0.54 1.75 -14.06
CA ASP A 20 -1.26 1.58 -15.33
C ASP A 20 -2.78 1.51 -15.08
N TYR A 21 -3.22 0.80 -14.04
CA TYR A 21 -4.64 0.73 -13.71
C TYR A 21 -5.20 2.10 -13.29
N LEU A 22 -4.51 2.83 -12.42
CA LEU A 22 -4.90 4.18 -12.01
C LEU A 22 -4.98 5.13 -13.22
N LYS A 23 -3.97 5.14 -14.10
CA LYS A 23 -3.97 6.01 -15.29
C LYS A 23 -5.11 5.68 -16.25
N ASN A 24 -5.37 4.40 -16.48
CA ASN A 24 -6.35 3.96 -17.47
C ASN A 24 -7.79 4.07 -16.96
N ARG A 25 -8.04 3.65 -15.71
CA ARG A 25 -9.39 3.60 -15.14
C ARG A 25 -9.80 4.90 -14.45
N TYR A 26 -8.83 5.60 -13.83
CA TYR A 26 -9.07 6.78 -13.01
C TYR A 26 -8.08 7.92 -13.31
N PRO A 27 -8.06 8.46 -14.55
CA PRO A 27 -7.01 9.37 -15.02
C PRO A 27 -6.91 10.70 -14.25
N ARG A 28 -7.94 11.08 -13.48
CA ARG A 28 -7.95 12.30 -12.66
C ARG A 28 -7.32 12.10 -11.29
N ILE A 29 -7.01 10.87 -10.90
CA ILE A 29 -6.43 10.57 -9.59
C ILE A 29 -4.93 10.81 -9.64
N ALA A 30 -4.48 11.72 -8.80
CA ALA A 30 -3.06 11.92 -8.59
C ALA A 30 -2.47 10.78 -7.74
N PHE A 31 -1.28 10.33 -8.13
CA PHE A 31 -0.48 9.38 -7.36
C PHE A 31 1.01 9.70 -7.44
N LYS A 32 1.78 9.21 -6.46
CA LYS A 32 3.25 9.33 -6.40
C LYS A 32 3.89 7.98 -6.15
N ILE A 33 5.05 7.73 -6.77
CA ILE A 33 5.87 6.53 -6.56
C ILE A 33 7.11 6.95 -5.75
N LEU A 34 7.40 6.26 -4.64
CA LEU A 34 8.42 6.63 -3.67
C LEU A 34 9.21 5.39 -3.23
N GLN A 35 10.54 5.49 -3.12
CA GLN A 35 11.42 4.38 -2.66
C GLN A 35 11.69 4.40 -1.15
N SER A 36 11.49 5.55 -0.52
CA SER A 36 11.48 5.69 0.92
C SER A 36 10.41 6.71 1.27
N PHE A 37 9.67 6.44 2.33
CA PHE A 37 8.56 7.30 2.71
C PHE A 37 8.56 7.61 4.19
N LYS A 38 8.57 8.92 4.47
CA LYS A 38 8.13 9.48 5.73
C LYS A 38 6.88 10.28 5.43
N ALA A 39 5.75 9.82 5.94
CA ALA A 39 4.48 10.50 5.77
C ALA A 39 4.56 11.89 6.40
N PRO A 40 4.30 12.98 5.65
CA PRO A 40 4.10 14.27 6.29
C PRO A 40 2.81 14.23 7.12
N PRO A 41 2.70 15.04 8.19
CA PRO A 41 1.44 15.23 8.89
C PRO A 41 0.36 15.70 7.92
N THR A 42 -0.79 15.04 7.92
CA THR A 42 -1.89 15.36 7.00
C THR A 42 -3.23 15.18 7.72
N HIS A 43 -4.16 16.08 7.42
CA HIS A 43 -5.57 15.96 7.85
C HIS A 43 -6.46 15.29 6.80
N GLN A 44 -5.92 15.04 5.60
CA GLN A 44 -6.61 14.30 4.54
C GLN A 44 -6.18 12.85 4.56
N SER A 45 -7.16 11.95 4.45
CA SER A 45 -6.93 10.51 4.31
C SER A 45 -6.30 10.20 2.96
N ASN A 46 -5.08 9.70 2.97
CA ASN A 46 -4.42 9.20 1.76
C ASN A 46 -4.47 7.68 1.66
N THR A 47 -4.23 7.17 0.46
CA THR A 47 -4.05 5.73 0.23
C THR A 47 -2.57 5.43 0.03
N TYR A 48 -2.08 4.40 0.70
CA TYR A 48 -0.70 3.98 0.70
C TYR A 48 -0.60 2.50 0.31
N PHE A 49 -0.04 2.23 -0.86
CA PHE A 49 0.40 0.89 -1.26
C PHE A 49 1.84 0.70 -0.80
N ILE A 50 2.05 -0.13 0.20
CA ILE A 50 3.37 -0.54 0.68
C ILE A 50 3.72 -1.85 -0.02
N ILE A 51 4.70 -1.83 -0.92
CA ILE A 51 5.15 -2.98 -1.68
C ILE A 51 6.41 -3.52 -1.01
N ASN A 52 6.34 -4.74 -0.49
CA ASN A 52 7.46 -5.43 0.14
C ASN A 52 7.46 -6.89 -0.31
N GLU A 53 8.15 -7.18 -1.40
CA GLU A 53 8.14 -8.52 -2.02
C GLU A 53 9.19 -9.50 -1.45
N ASP A 54 10.02 -9.06 -0.50
CA ASP A 54 11.10 -9.86 0.05
C ASP A 54 10.66 -10.78 1.22
N ILE A 55 11.52 -11.74 1.57
CA ILE A 55 11.11 -13.05 2.12
C ILE A 55 10.52 -13.00 3.55
N CYS A 56 10.66 -11.94 4.33
CA CYS A 56 10.08 -11.87 5.67
C CYS A 56 9.82 -10.44 6.13
N LEU A 57 8.54 -10.07 6.21
CA LEU A 57 8.03 -8.91 6.95
C LEU A 57 8.67 -8.83 8.34
N ASN A 58 9.69 -7.99 8.49
CA ASN A 58 10.35 -7.74 9.78
C ASN A 58 9.85 -6.42 10.40
N GLU A 59 10.26 -6.14 11.64
CA GLU A 59 9.84 -4.89 12.31
C GLU A 59 10.28 -3.62 11.58
N GLN A 60 11.42 -3.66 10.87
CA GLN A 60 11.93 -2.53 10.08
C GLN A 60 11.05 -2.27 8.87
N GLU A 61 10.58 -3.32 8.21
CA GLU A 61 9.65 -3.20 7.07
C GLU A 61 8.29 -2.63 7.51
N LEU A 62 7.86 -2.90 8.74
CA LEU A 62 6.67 -2.27 9.31
C LEU A 62 6.85 -0.81 9.74
N GLU A 63 8.07 -0.26 9.75
CA GLU A 63 8.31 1.13 10.18
C GLU A 63 7.59 2.15 9.29
N VAL A 64 7.51 1.90 7.98
CA VAL A 64 6.78 2.78 7.05
C VAL A 64 5.30 2.82 7.41
N ALA A 65 4.68 1.68 7.69
CA ALA A 65 3.28 1.60 8.08
C ALA A 65 3.04 2.27 9.45
N LYS A 66 3.95 2.08 10.42
CA LYS A 66 3.92 2.79 11.71
C LYS A 66 4.02 4.30 11.54
N ASN A 67 4.93 4.76 10.67
CA ASN A 67 5.14 6.18 10.38
C ASN A 67 3.90 6.80 9.72
N ILE A 68 3.31 6.12 8.75
CA ILE A 68 2.04 6.53 8.13
C ILE A 68 0.97 6.66 9.20
N ARG A 69 0.74 5.64 10.02
CA ARG A 69 -0.34 5.68 11.02
C ARG A 69 -0.15 6.80 12.05
N LYS A 70 1.10 7.15 12.37
CA LYS A 70 1.44 8.27 13.26
C LYS A 70 1.09 9.64 12.66
N ASN A 71 1.28 9.81 11.34
CA ASN A 71 1.17 11.12 10.67
C ASN A 71 -0.12 11.29 9.83
N ASP A 72 -0.75 10.18 9.43
CA ASP A 72 -2.04 10.08 8.77
C ASP A 72 -2.88 8.99 9.49
N ARG A 73 -3.59 9.40 10.55
CA ARG A 73 -4.36 8.48 11.40
C ARG A 73 -5.47 7.77 10.64
N PHE A 74 -6.00 8.36 9.58
CA PHE A 74 -7.14 7.85 8.81
C PHE A 74 -6.76 7.37 7.41
N GLY A 75 -5.46 7.36 7.09
CA GLY A 75 -4.96 6.85 5.82
C GLY A 75 -5.26 5.36 5.65
N HIS A 76 -5.56 4.98 4.41
CA HIS A 76 -5.74 3.59 4.00
C HIS A 76 -4.37 2.99 3.70
N ILE A 77 -4.00 1.97 4.45
CA ILE A 77 -2.72 1.27 4.27
C ILE A 77 -3.02 -0.08 3.64
N ILE A 78 -2.45 -0.33 2.46
CA ILE A 78 -2.51 -1.60 1.75
C ILE A 78 -1.10 -2.17 1.71
N LEU A 79 -0.94 -3.36 2.26
CA LEU A 79 0.34 -4.06 2.25
C LEU A 79 0.32 -5.12 1.15
N ILE A 80 1.31 -5.09 0.26
CA ILE A 80 1.48 -6.07 -0.81
C ILE A 80 2.79 -6.80 -0.54
N SER A 81 2.73 -8.11 -0.22
CA SER A 81 3.91 -8.86 0.19
C SER A 81 3.83 -10.35 -0.11
N LYS A 82 4.98 -11.03 -0.06
CA LYS A 82 5.09 -12.50 -0.07
C LYS A 82 5.22 -13.01 1.36
N ASN A 83 4.86 -14.28 1.59
CA ASN A 83 5.08 -14.97 2.87
C ASN A 83 4.49 -14.22 4.07
N ILE A 84 3.25 -13.75 3.95
CA ILE A 84 2.61 -12.91 4.96
C ILE A 84 2.47 -13.65 6.31
N ASN A 85 3.09 -13.10 7.35
CA ASN A 85 2.89 -13.55 8.72
C ASN A 85 1.75 -12.78 9.39
N TYR A 86 0.52 -13.27 9.22
CA TYR A 86 -0.69 -12.64 9.78
C TYR A 86 -0.64 -12.47 11.30
N LEU A 87 0.02 -13.37 12.04
CA LEU A 87 0.15 -13.25 13.50
C LEU A 87 1.00 -12.03 13.89
N GLN A 88 2.10 -11.79 13.17
CA GLN A 88 2.94 -10.61 13.38
C GLN A 88 2.22 -9.32 12.99
N LEU A 89 1.48 -9.32 11.87
CA LEU A 89 0.67 -8.16 11.47
C LEU A 89 -0.40 -7.83 12.51
N PHE A 90 -1.11 -8.84 13.01
CA PHE A 90 -2.09 -8.67 14.08
C PHE A 90 -1.47 -8.07 15.35
N ARG A 91 -0.32 -8.61 15.79
CA ARG A 91 0.42 -8.14 16.98
C ARG A 91 1.02 -6.75 16.80
N SER A 92 1.20 -6.27 15.56
CA SER A 92 1.71 -4.92 15.30
C SER A 92 0.71 -3.82 15.67
N HIS A 93 -0.58 -4.15 15.80
CA HIS A 93 -1.69 -3.20 16.01
C HIS A 93 -1.77 -2.09 14.94
N ILE A 94 -1.15 -2.30 13.79
CA ILE A 94 -1.27 -1.41 12.63
C ILE A 94 -2.56 -1.78 11.91
N ASN A 95 -3.47 -0.82 11.78
CA ASN A 95 -4.69 -1.03 11.02
C ASN A 95 -4.38 -0.99 9.51
N PHE A 96 -4.38 -2.15 8.86
CA PHE A 96 -4.32 -2.26 7.40
C PHE A 96 -5.74 -2.29 6.84
N LEU A 97 -5.99 -1.59 5.75
CA LEU A 97 -7.25 -1.72 5.01
C LEU A 97 -7.29 -3.07 4.32
N GLU A 98 -6.18 -3.46 3.70
CA GLU A 98 -6.07 -4.70 2.93
C GLU A 98 -4.64 -5.24 2.98
N ILE A 99 -4.51 -6.56 2.92
CA ILE A 99 -3.22 -7.25 2.83
C ILE A 99 -3.30 -8.20 1.63
N ILE A 100 -2.48 -7.93 0.61
CA ILE A 100 -2.49 -8.62 -0.68
C ILE A 100 -1.27 -9.55 -0.76
N ASP A 101 -1.51 -10.83 -0.99
CA ASP A 101 -0.45 -11.82 -1.21
C ASP A 101 0.01 -11.77 -2.67
N CYS A 102 1.29 -11.54 -2.91
CA CYS A 102 1.84 -11.53 -4.27
C CYS A 102 1.69 -12.89 -5.00
N ASN A 103 1.53 -14.00 -4.26
CA ASN A 103 1.42 -15.33 -4.83
C ASN A 103 0.01 -15.69 -5.30
N ASN A 104 -1.01 -14.90 -4.96
CA ASN A 104 -2.40 -15.25 -5.22
C ASN A 104 -3.19 -14.07 -5.83
N ASN A 105 -3.66 -14.21 -7.07
CA ASN A 105 -4.56 -13.26 -7.74
C ASN A 105 -4.21 -11.76 -7.62
N LEU A 106 -2.92 -11.43 -7.47
CA LEU A 106 -2.38 -10.10 -7.19
C LEU A 106 -3.01 -8.96 -7.99
N LYS A 107 -3.15 -9.12 -9.32
CA LYS A 107 -3.72 -8.07 -10.18
C LYS A 107 -5.18 -7.79 -9.85
N GLU A 108 -5.97 -8.85 -9.66
CA GLU A 108 -7.40 -8.72 -9.40
C GLU A 108 -7.64 -8.11 -8.02
N GLU A 109 -6.87 -8.51 -7.01
CA GLU A 109 -6.95 -7.91 -5.66
C GLU A 109 -6.58 -6.41 -5.68
N ILE A 110 -5.51 -6.04 -6.40
CA ILE A 110 -5.15 -4.62 -6.58
C ILE A 110 -6.29 -3.85 -7.25
N TYR A 111 -6.88 -4.39 -8.32
CA TYR A 111 -7.95 -3.71 -9.06
C TYR A 111 -9.20 -3.56 -8.20
N ASN A 112 -9.61 -4.61 -7.52
CA ASN A 112 -10.76 -4.59 -6.60
C ASN A 112 -10.56 -3.59 -5.47
N CYS A 113 -9.35 -3.53 -4.90
CA CYS A 113 -9.01 -2.57 -3.86
C CYS A 113 -9.10 -1.12 -4.37
N ILE A 114 -8.51 -0.82 -5.53
CA ILE A 114 -8.59 0.51 -6.15
C ILE A 114 -10.04 0.89 -6.48
N ASP A 115 -10.81 -0.04 -7.02
CA ASP A 115 -12.23 0.18 -7.33
C ASP A 115 -13.06 0.45 -6.06
N PHE A 116 -12.83 -0.32 -4.99
CA PHE A 116 -13.49 -0.13 -3.71
C PHE A 116 -13.21 1.25 -3.12
N LEU A 117 -11.94 1.65 -3.10
CA LEU A 117 -11.51 2.96 -2.61
C LEU A 117 -12.15 4.10 -3.41
N ASN A 118 -12.26 3.96 -4.74
CA ASN A 118 -12.80 5.03 -5.57
C ASN A 118 -14.32 5.10 -5.59
N LYS A 119 -15.03 3.97 -5.43
CA LYS A 119 -16.51 3.93 -5.43
C LYS A 119 -17.12 4.37 -4.10
N ASN A 120 -16.45 4.11 -2.98
CA ASN A 120 -17.02 4.31 -1.64
C ASN A 120 -16.47 5.54 -0.90
N ILE A 121 -15.47 6.23 -1.47
CA ILE A 121 -14.78 7.36 -0.81
C ILE A 121 -14.90 8.66 -1.64
N SER A 122 -15.45 8.58 -2.87
CA SER A 122 -15.75 9.75 -3.73
C SER A 122 -17.16 10.29 -3.51
#